data_AF-A0A8S0UKD2-F1
#
_entry.id   AF-A0A8S0UKD2-F1
#
_cell.length_a   1.000
_cell.length_b   1.000
_cell.length_c   1.000
_cell.angle_alpha   90.00
_cell.angle_beta   90.00
_cell.angle_gamma   90.00
#
_symmetry.space_group_name_H-M   'P 1'
#
loop_
_entity.id
_entity.type
_entity.pdbx_description
1 polymer ?
#
loop_
_entity_poly.entity_id
_entity_poly.type
_entity_poly.pdbx_seq_one_letter_code
_entity_poly.pdbx_strand_id
1 'polypeptide(L)'
;MDKQSHRLDKLIEIITVPVPMIPEEMVLNTELFGVLEEKYGAHLIPFLLSKVIPVCGDVSYENLGIYDSKLRDEMWQEVDIIVNSAATTKFDERYDVAMGINAFGAMHVQKFARNCSKIEMFVHVSTGN
;
A
#
# COMPACT_ATOMS: atom_id res chain seq x y z
N MET A 1 -11.53 32.00 -9.55
CA MET A 1 -12.00 31.46 -8.27
C MET A 1 -12.46 30.04 -8.52
N ASP A 2 -11.59 29.13 -8.13
CA ASP A 2 -11.58 27.69 -8.41
C ASP A 2 -12.78 26.94 -7.88
N LYS A 3 -13.25 25.97 -8.67
CA LYS A 3 -13.46 24.58 -8.27
C LYS A 3 -13.24 23.68 -9.50
N GLN A 4 -12.02 23.66 -10.05
CA GLN A 4 -11.65 22.54 -10.93
C GLN A 4 -11.41 21.30 -10.07
N SER A 5 -12.31 20.34 -10.23
CA SER A 5 -12.20 18.91 -9.99
C SER A 5 -10.81 18.40 -9.53
N HIS A 6 -10.54 18.48 -8.23
CA HIS A 6 -9.48 17.71 -7.56
C HIS A 6 -10.06 16.43 -6.93
N ARG A 7 -10.83 15.65 -7.68
CA ARG A 7 -10.96 14.22 -7.39
C ARG A 7 -9.67 13.57 -7.89
N LEU A 8 -8.66 13.57 -7.03
CA LEU A 8 -7.59 12.60 -7.13
C LEU A 8 -8.04 11.45 -6.25
N ASP A 9 -8.50 10.41 -6.92
CA ASP A 9 -8.87 9.11 -6.38
C ASP A 9 -7.77 8.67 -5.40
N LYS A 10 -8.10 8.62 -4.10
CA LYS A 10 -7.14 8.26 -3.06
C LYS A 10 -6.99 6.74 -3.07
N LEU A 11 -6.14 6.26 -3.98
CA LEU A 11 -5.67 4.88 -3.99
C LEU A 11 -4.81 4.66 -2.74
N ILE A 12 -5.19 3.72 -1.89
CA ILE A 12 -4.26 3.16 -0.90
C ILE A 12 -3.75 1.84 -1.46
N GLU A 13 -2.53 1.88 -1.95
CA GLU A 13 -1.75 0.69 -2.26
C GLU A 13 -1.07 0.23 -0.98
N ILE A 14 -1.49 -0.93 -0.46
CA ILE A 14 -0.87 -1.52 0.72
C ILE A 14 0.27 -2.40 0.22
N ILE A 15 1.48 -1.85 0.20
CA ILE A 15 2.70 -2.59 -0.06
C ILE A 15 3.29 -2.97 1.30
N THR A 16 3.20 -4.24 1.68
CA THR A 16 4.13 -4.75 2.71
C THR A 16 5.21 -5.53 2.02
N VAL A 17 6.40 -4.94 1.98
CA VAL A 17 7.62 -5.69 1.83
C VAL A 17 8.15 -5.96 3.24
N PRO A 18 8.44 -7.20 3.64
CA PRO A 18 9.10 -7.47 4.90
C PRO A 18 10.54 -6.98 4.77
N VAL A 19 10.78 -5.70 5.04
CA VAL A 19 12.13 -5.13 4.96
C VAL A 19 12.37 -4.23 6.18
N PRO A 20 13.56 -4.32 6.82
CA PRO A 20 13.99 -3.29 7.77
C PRO A 20 13.88 -1.92 7.10
N MET A 21 13.35 -0.92 7.82
CA MET A 21 13.15 0.47 7.37
C MET A 21 14.04 0.85 6.16
N ILE A 22 13.49 0.76 4.96
CA ILE A 22 14.12 1.30 3.76
C ILE A 22 13.73 2.78 3.70
N PRO A 23 14.70 3.71 3.62
CA PRO A 23 14.40 5.13 3.40
C PRO A 23 13.54 5.31 2.15
N GLU A 24 12.55 6.20 2.16
CA GLU A 24 11.65 6.46 1.02
C GLU A 24 12.42 6.68 -0.29
N GLU A 25 13.54 7.41 -0.23
CA GLU A 25 14.45 7.66 -1.34
C GLU A 25 15.03 6.37 -1.94
N MET A 26 15.27 5.33 -1.14
CA MET A 26 15.84 4.07 -1.60
C MET A 26 14.81 3.20 -2.34
N VAL A 27 13.51 3.32 -2.03
CA VAL A 27 12.45 2.66 -2.82
C VAL A 27 12.30 3.35 -4.17
N LEU A 28 12.30 4.69 -4.17
CA LEU A 28 12.06 5.49 -5.36
C LEU A 28 13.23 5.48 -6.37
N ASN A 29 14.44 5.18 -5.91
CA ASN A 29 15.65 5.06 -6.75
C ASN A 29 15.94 3.62 -7.22
N THR A 30 14.93 2.74 -7.26
CA THR A 30 15.08 1.37 -7.77
C THR A 30 14.90 1.32 -9.29
N GLU A 31 15.54 0.36 -9.98
CA GLU A 31 15.41 0.17 -11.43
C GLU A 31 13.96 -0.05 -11.91
N LEU A 32 13.06 -0.45 -11.01
CA LEU A 32 11.61 -0.53 -11.24
C LEU A 32 11.03 0.77 -11.77
N PHE A 33 11.60 1.91 -11.38
CA PHE A 33 11.15 3.22 -11.83
C PHE A 33 11.85 3.70 -13.10
N GLY A 34 12.74 2.93 -13.73
CA GLY A 34 13.53 3.38 -14.90
C GLY A 34 12.68 3.93 -16.06
N VAL A 35 11.55 3.29 -16.37
CA VAL A 35 10.60 3.80 -17.39
C VAL A 35 9.97 5.13 -16.98
N LEU A 36 9.69 5.32 -15.69
CA LEU A 36 9.17 6.56 -15.14
C LEU A 36 10.26 7.63 -15.05
N GLU A 37 11.51 7.26 -14.78
CA GLU A 37 12.67 8.16 -14.82
C GLU A 37 12.92 8.68 -16.23
N GLU A 38 12.85 7.83 -17.26
CA GLU A 38 12.95 8.25 -18.66
C GLU A 38 11.84 9.24 -19.05
N LYS A 39 10.63 9.03 -18.51
CA LYS A 39 9.45 9.85 -18.86
C LYS A 39 9.37 11.17 -18.09
N TYR A 40 9.72 11.17 -16.81
CA TYR A 40 9.54 12.32 -15.91
C TYR A 40 10.86 12.98 -15.50
N GLY A 41 12.00 12.33 -15.73
CA GLY A 41 13.34 12.84 -15.42
C GLY A 41 13.45 13.34 -13.98
N ALA A 42 14.05 14.52 -13.81
CA ALA A 42 14.23 15.16 -12.51
C ALA A 42 12.90 15.51 -11.78
N HIS A 43 11.75 15.44 -12.46
CA HIS A 43 10.44 15.72 -11.85
C HIS A 43 9.78 14.47 -11.25
N LEU A 44 10.35 13.28 -11.42
CA LEU A 44 9.75 12.04 -10.92
C LEU A 44 9.54 12.07 -9.40
N ILE A 45 10.59 12.36 -8.64
CA ILE A 45 10.53 12.33 -7.16
C ILE A 45 9.53 13.35 -6.61
N PRO A 46 9.55 14.64 -7.01
CA PRO A 46 8.51 15.60 -6.60
C PRO A 46 7.10 15.16 -6.99
N PHE A 47 6.93 14.56 -8.17
CA PHE A 47 5.65 14.05 -8.62
C PHE A 47 5.15 12.90 -7.74
N LEU A 48 5.98 11.91 -7.45
CA LEU A 48 5.60 10.77 -6.60
C LEU A 48 5.29 11.21 -5.16
N LEU A 49 6.12 12.08 -4.57
CA LEU A 49 5.87 12.64 -3.23
C LEU A 49 4.59 13.48 -3.16
N SER A 50 4.09 14.02 -4.28
CA SER A 50 2.81 14.71 -4.34
C SER A 50 1.59 13.78 -4.36
N LYS A 51 1.80 12.47 -4.59
CA LYS A 51 0.74 11.46 -4.79
C LYS A 51 0.77 10.34 -3.74
N VAL A 52 1.93 10.06 -3.17
CA VAL A 52 2.15 8.93 -2.27
C VAL A 52 2.27 9.41 -0.85
N ILE A 53 1.53 8.78 0.06
CA ILE A 53 1.64 8.99 1.50
C ILE A 53 2.06 7.64 2.11
N PRO A 54 3.29 7.51 2.63
CA PRO A 54 3.71 6.29 3.29
C PRO A 54 2.98 6.15 4.62
N VAL A 55 2.54 4.92 4.93
CA VAL A 55 1.90 4.57 6.19
C VAL A 55 2.66 3.41 6.81
N CYS A 56 3.16 3.59 8.03
CA CYS A 56 3.79 2.52 8.78
C CYS A 56 2.75 1.47 9.18
N GLY A 57 3.03 0.20 8.86
CA GLY A 57 2.13 -0.90 9.17
C GLY A 57 2.73 -2.26 8.80
N ASP A 58 2.03 -3.31 9.21
CA ASP A 58 2.34 -4.71 8.93
C ASP A 58 1.01 -5.49 8.82
N VAL A 59 0.80 -6.11 7.66
CA VAL A 59 -0.44 -6.84 7.34
C VAL A 59 -0.66 -8.07 8.22
N SER A 60 0.38 -8.62 8.83
CA SER A 60 0.25 -9.77 9.72
C SER A 60 -0.54 -9.44 10.99
N TYR A 61 -0.82 -8.16 11.25
CA TYR A 61 -1.62 -7.68 12.38
C TYR A 61 -2.98 -7.13 11.94
N GLU A 62 -3.94 -7.15 12.86
CA GLU A 62 -5.21 -6.47 12.69
C GLU A 62 -5.01 -4.97 12.47
N ASN A 63 -5.96 -4.34 11.76
CA ASN A 63 -5.87 -2.94 11.35
C ASN A 63 -4.54 -2.59 10.66
N LEU A 64 -3.91 -3.58 10.02
CA LEU A 64 -2.66 -3.44 9.27
C LEU A 64 -1.49 -2.98 10.15
N GLY A 65 -1.55 -3.19 11.46
CA GLY A 65 -0.53 -2.70 12.39
C GLY A 65 -0.50 -1.17 12.52
N ILE A 66 -1.52 -0.46 12.04
CA ILE A 66 -1.64 1.00 12.14
C ILE A 66 -2.15 1.37 13.53
N TYR A 67 -1.21 1.79 14.40
CA TYR A 67 -1.51 2.15 15.78
C TYR A 67 -2.22 3.51 15.91
N ASP A 68 -1.97 4.46 15.01
CA ASP A 68 -2.64 5.76 15.02
C ASP A 68 -4.12 5.58 14.63
N SER A 69 -4.99 5.73 15.62
CA SER A 69 -6.45 5.62 15.44
C SER A 69 -7.02 6.71 14.54
N LYS A 70 -6.49 7.94 14.62
CA LYS A 70 -7.05 9.05 13.85
C LYS A 70 -6.72 8.86 12.37
N LEU A 71 -5.48 8.49 12.07
CA LEU A 71 -5.06 8.15 10.71
C LEU A 71 -5.92 7.02 10.12
N ARG A 72 -6.15 5.97 10.92
CA ARG A 72 -6.98 4.83 10.49
C ARG A 72 -8.42 5.23 10.21
N ASP A 73 -9.02 6.05 11.07
CA ASP A 73 -10.38 6.55 10.87
C ASP A 73 -10.47 7.41 9.59
N GLU A 74 -9.47 8.27 9.34
CA GLU A 74 -9.37 9.04 8.10
C GLU A 74 -9.27 8.12 6.86
N MET A 75 -8.45 7.06 6.92
CA MET A 75 -8.38 6.06 5.84
C MET A 75 -9.73 5.38 5.59
N TRP A 76 -10.44 4.96 6.64
CA TRP A 76 -11.77 4.38 6.49
C TRP A 76 -12.81 5.35 5.89
N GLN A 77 -12.62 6.66 6.04
CA GLN A 77 -13.51 7.65 5.43
C GLN A 77 -13.12 8.04 4.00
N GLU A 78 -11.87 7.83 3.59
CA GLU A 78 -11.32 8.46 2.39
C GLU A 78 -10.85 7.46 1.33
N VAL A 79 -10.77 6.17 1.64
CA VAL A 79 -10.29 5.14 0.70
C VAL A 79 -11.40 4.68 -0.25
N ASP A 80 -11.15 4.86 -1.54
CA ASP A 80 -12.02 4.39 -2.61
C ASP A 80 -11.55 3.03 -3.18
N ILE A 81 -10.23 2.79 -3.22
CA ILE A 81 -9.65 1.57 -3.80
C ILE A 81 -8.56 1.01 -2.89
N ILE A 82 -8.60 -0.31 -2.68
CA ILE A 82 -7.54 -1.05 -2.00
C ILE A 82 -6.92 -2.05 -2.98
N VAL A 83 -5.60 -1.96 -3.13
CA VAL A 83 -4.79 -2.97 -3.83
C VAL A 83 -3.91 -3.67 -2.81
N ASN A 84 -4.17 -4.94 -2.58
CA ASN A 84 -3.40 -5.80 -1.70
C ASN A 84 -2.35 -6.59 -2.51
N SER A 85 -1.12 -6.09 -2.49
CA SER A 85 0.07 -6.74 -3.08
C SER A 85 1.06 -7.24 -2.02
N ALA A 86 0.68 -7.15 -0.75
CA ALA A 86 1.47 -7.58 0.39
C ALA A 86 1.66 -9.11 0.43
N ALA A 87 2.91 -9.56 0.32
CA ALA A 87 3.27 -10.98 0.42
C ALA A 87 4.74 -11.16 0.81
N THR A 88 5.06 -12.32 1.41
CA THR A 88 6.41 -12.88 1.36
C THR A 88 6.48 -13.92 0.26
N THR A 89 7.46 -13.78 -0.64
CA THR A 89 7.68 -14.67 -1.79
C THR A 89 8.84 -15.63 -1.56
N LYS A 90 9.42 -15.64 -0.35
CA LYS A 90 10.52 -16.54 0.01
C LYS A 90 9.99 -17.96 0.18
N PHE A 91 10.51 -18.88 -0.64
CA PHE A 91 10.11 -20.29 -0.62
C PHE A 91 10.57 -21.04 0.64
N ASP A 92 11.63 -20.57 1.28
CA ASP A 92 12.22 -21.12 2.51
C ASP A 92 11.82 -20.34 3.77
N GLU A 93 10.82 -19.46 3.67
CA GLU A 93 10.30 -18.73 4.81
C GLU A 93 9.68 -19.68 5.84
N ARG A 94 9.79 -19.33 7.13
CA ARG A 94 9.10 -20.10 8.16
C ARG A 94 7.60 -20.10 7.89
N TYR A 95 6.98 -21.27 8.04
CA TYR A 95 5.58 -21.46 7.72
C TYR A 95 4.63 -20.53 8.49
N ASP A 96 4.92 -20.27 9.77
CA ASP A 96 4.13 -19.35 10.60
C ASP A 96 4.21 -17.91 10.10
N VAL A 97 5.39 -17.46 9.66
CA VAL A 97 5.60 -16.14 9.04
C VAL A 97 4.87 -16.06 7.70
N ALA A 98 5.06 -17.06 6.82
CA ALA A 98 4.42 -17.10 5.51
C ALA A 98 2.88 -17.14 5.63
N MET A 99 2.35 -17.90 6.58
CA MET A 99 0.91 -17.93 6.89
C MET A 99 0.42 -16.58 7.43
N GLY A 100 1.18 -15.97 8.34
CA GLY A 100 0.86 -14.66 8.91
C GLY A 100 0.71 -13.58 7.85
N ILE A 101 1.60 -13.56 6.86
CA ILE A 101 1.61 -12.54 5.81
C ILE A 101 0.65 -12.92 4.66
N ASN A 102 0.83 -14.08 4.03
CA ASN A 102 0.16 -14.38 2.76
C ASN A 102 -1.30 -14.81 2.93
N ALA A 103 -1.65 -15.45 4.06
CA ALA A 103 -3.02 -15.90 4.33
C ALA A 103 -3.75 -14.96 5.29
N PHE A 104 -3.21 -14.77 6.50
CA PHE A 104 -3.85 -13.90 7.48
C PHE A 104 -3.72 -12.43 7.12
N GLY A 105 -2.62 -12.00 6.48
CA GLY A 105 -2.49 -10.63 6.00
C GLY A 105 -3.54 -10.27 4.96
N ALA A 106 -3.79 -11.14 3.98
CA ALA A 106 -4.88 -10.95 3.03
C ALA A 106 -6.26 -10.85 3.73
N MET A 107 -6.50 -11.67 4.75
CA MET A 107 -7.70 -11.59 5.58
C MET A 107 -7.79 -10.26 6.35
N HIS A 108 -6.70 -9.77 6.93
CA HIS A 108 -6.67 -8.50 7.67
C HIS A 108 -6.92 -7.30 6.74
N VAL A 109 -6.35 -7.29 5.54
CA VAL A 109 -6.59 -6.26 4.53
C VAL A 109 -8.05 -6.27 4.08
N GLN A 110 -8.65 -7.45 3.92
CA GLN A 110 -10.07 -7.56 3.62
C GLN A 110 -10.97 -7.08 4.78
N LYS A 111 -10.62 -7.39 6.03
CA LYS A 111 -11.32 -6.87 7.22
C LYS A 111 -11.22 -5.34 7.30
N PHE A 112 -10.04 -4.78 7.03
CA PHE A 112 -9.84 -3.33 6.97
C PHE A 112 -10.72 -2.68 5.92
N ALA A 113 -10.76 -3.25 4.71
CA ALA A 113 -11.59 -2.78 3.60
C ALA A 113 -13.09 -2.70 3.95
N ARG A 114 -13.60 -3.63 4.78
CA ARG A 114 -15.01 -3.61 5.23
C ARG A 114 -15.37 -2.41 6.10
N ASN A 115 -14.39 -1.78 6.73
CA ASN A 115 -14.61 -0.57 7.52
C ASN A 115 -14.54 0.70 6.65
N CYS A 116 -14.04 0.60 5.41
CA CYS A 116 -13.95 1.74 4.49
C CYS A 116 -15.34 2.09 3.93
N SER A 117 -15.82 3.29 4.25
CA SER A 117 -17.16 3.78 3.90
C SER A 117 -17.35 4.11 2.42
N LYS A 118 -16.26 4.38 1.69
CA LYS A 118 -16.26 4.76 0.27
C LYS A 118 -15.68 3.69 -0.65
N ILE A 119 -15.40 2.49 -0.14
CA ILE A 119 -14.72 1.45 -0.93
C ILE A 119 -15.54 1.10 -2.19
N GLU A 120 -14.94 1.32 -3.34
CA GLU A 120 -15.50 0.98 -4.66
C GLU A 120 -14.87 -0.29 -5.21
N MET A 121 -13.59 -0.55 -4.89
CA MET A 121 -12.85 -1.69 -5.42
C MET A 121 -11.82 -2.27 -4.44
N PHE A 122 -11.77 -3.60 -4.39
CA PHE A 122 -10.74 -4.36 -3.68
C PHE A 122 -10.05 -5.32 -4.67
N VAL A 123 -8.74 -5.13 -4.87
CA VAL A 123 -7.91 -5.98 -5.72
C VAL A 123 -6.95 -6.76 -4.84
N HIS A 124 -6.93 -8.07 -4.97
CA HIS A 124 -5.91 -8.91 -4.34
C HIS A 124 -5.03 -9.54 -5.41
N VAL A 125 -3.73 -9.27 -5.32
CA VAL A 125 -2.72 -9.87 -6.18
C VAL A 125 -2.36 -11.23 -5.60
N SER A 126 -2.66 -12.29 -6.34
CA SER A 126 -2.28 -13.67 -6.01
C SER A 126 -1.25 -14.17 -7.03
N THR A 127 -0.64 -15.31 -6.76
CA THR A 127 0.28 -15.98 -7.67
C THR A 127 -0.41 -17.17 -8.32
N GLY A 128 -0.26 -17.31 -9.64
CA GLY A 128 -0.70 -18.47 -10.40
C GLY A 128 0.49 -19.31 -10.86
N ASN A 129 0.23 -20.56 -11.21
CA ASN A 129 1.22 -21.47 -11.81
C ASN A 129 1.33 -21.26 -13.32
#